data_AF-A0A2W4X766-F1
#
_entry.id   AF-A0A2W4X766-F1
#
_cell.length_a   1.000
_cell.length_b   1.000
_cell.length_c   1.000
_cell.angle_alpha   90.00
_cell.angle_beta   90.00
_cell.angle_gamma   90.00
#
_symmetry.space_group_name_H-M   'P 1'
#
loop_
_entity.id
_entity.type
_entity.pdbx_description
1 polymer ?
#
loop_
_entity_poly.entity_id
_entity_poly.type
_entity_poly.pdbx_seq_one_letter_code
_entity_poly.pdbx_strand_id
1 'polypeptide(L)'
;MRSRIRAAGRAPVLRQLARDATYARRRPPGAAEAINIILASNAADTTRMIAAGHRYSGFGEGMAERASDAVRRDTRSEQMRTLSGITRPLAPDLAPRLHPGVLAATPLTDPYAFGGVRFWDALARRTSALPGAVQWREQTSRADRINRMLTLAGLFIAEAGDTPRVRDMLRDGALAECLSMEQLELRQCASVSASANDDAHCIARHGLTEPAACFALAQAP
;
A
#
# COMPACT_ATOMS: atom_id res chain seq x y z
N MET A 1 20.85 3.63 12.96
CA MET A 1 20.96 2.36 13.74
C MET A 1 22.36 1.75 13.74
N ARG A 2 23.01 1.52 12.59
CA ARG A 2 24.38 0.96 12.51
C ARG A 2 25.42 1.66 13.40
N SER A 3 25.39 2.99 13.49
CA SER A 3 26.25 3.76 14.40
C SER A 3 26.05 3.40 15.88
N ARG A 4 24.81 3.14 16.31
CA ARG A 4 24.50 2.72 17.68
C ARG A 4 24.96 1.30 17.97
N ILE A 5 24.82 0.39 17.01
CA ILE A 5 25.36 -0.97 17.14
C ILE A 5 26.88 -0.93 17.31
N ARG A 6 27.58 -0.09 16.53
CA ARG A 6 29.03 0.12 16.67
C ARG A 6 29.42 0.70 18.04
N ALA A 7 28.65 1.65 18.57
CA ALA A 7 28.98 2.35 19.82
C ALA A 7 28.59 1.59 21.10
N ALA A 8 27.41 0.95 21.12
CA ALA A 8 26.83 0.32 22.31
C ALA A 8 26.83 -1.22 22.25
N GLY A 9 27.26 -1.80 21.13
CA GLY A 9 27.17 -3.23 20.88
C GLY A 9 25.78 -3.69 20.42
N ARG A 10 25.73 -4.82 19.72
CA ARG A 10 24.50 -5.40 19.14
C ARG A 10 23.51 -5.84 20.22
N ALA A 11 23.95 -6.59 21.23
CA ALA A 11 23.05 -7.18 22.22
C ALA A 11 22.29 -6.12 23.06
N PRO A 12 22.91 -5.02 23.53
CA PRO A 12 22.16 -3.95 24.20
C PRO A 12 21.12 -3.28 23.29
N VAL A 13 21.44 -3.05 22.01
CA VAL A 13 20.51 -2.47 21.04
C VAL A 13 19.31 -3.39 20.79
N LEU A 14 19.54 -4.69 20.60
CA LEU A 14 18.46 -5.67 20.43
C LEU A 14 17.53 -5.71 21.65
N ARG A 15 18.09 -5.69 22.87
CA ARG A 15 17.28 -5.64 24.10
C ARG A 15 16.40 -4.40 24.17
N GLN A 16 16.90 -3.25 23.74
CA GLN A 16 16.12 -2.01 23.72
C GLN A 16 15.01 -2.06 22.67
N LEU A 17 15.32 -2.48 21.44
CA LEU A 17 14.32 -2.66 20.37
C LEU A 17 13.23 -3.68 20.74
N ALA A 18 13.58 -4.72 21.50
CA ALA A 18 12.62 -5.71 21.95
C ALA A 18 11.64 -5.14 22.99
N ARG A 19 12.12 -4.27 23.89
CA ARG A 19 11.34 -3.72 25.02
C ARG A 19 10.56 -2.46 24.67
N ASP A 20 11.04 -1.68 23.72
CA ASP A 20 10.51 -0.34 23.43
C ASP A 20 10.44 -0.07 21.92
N ALA A 21 9.20 -0.04 21.39
CA ALA A 21 8.94 0.25 19.98
C ALA A 21 9.22 1.71 19.59
N THR A 22 9.42 2.61 20.55
CA THR A 22 9.80 4.00 20.29
C THR A 22 11.32 4.19 20.24
N TYR A 23 12.10 3.17 20.62
CA TYR A 23 13.56 3.28 20.72
C TYR A 23 14.19 3.71 19.39
N ALA A 24 13.76 3.09 18.30
CA ALA A 24 14.26 3.40 16.95
C ALA A 24 13.93 4.84 16.51
N ARG A 25 12.82 5.40 17.00
CA ARG A 25 12.45 6.80 16.77
C ARG A 25 13.28 7.78 17.60
N ARG A 26 13.56 7.46 18.87
CA ARG A 26 14.18 8.39 19.83
C ARG A 26 15.71 8.47 19.74
N ARG A 27 16.39 7.43 19.26
CA ARG A 27 17.83 7.24 19.54
C ARG A 27 18.84 7.29 18.37
N PRO A 28 18.48 7.31 17.07
CA PRO A 28 19.47 7.52 16.00
C PRO A 28 19.38 8.89 15.29
N PRO A 29 20.52 9.51 14.91
CA PRO A 29 20.52 10.48 13.81
C PRO A 29 19.91 9.82 12.56
N GLY A 30 19.06 10.55 11.85
CA GLY A 30 18.32 10.06 10.68
C GLY A 30 16.94 9.46 10.99
N ALA A 31 16.46 9.44 12.24
CA ALA A 31 15.10 8.98 12.54
C ALA A 31 14.02 9.85 11.85
N ALA A 32 14.17 11.17 11.88
CA ALA A 32 13.26 12.08 11.19
C ALA A 32 13.26 11.89 9.67
N GLU A 33 14.45 11.67 9.09
CA GLU A 33 14.60 11.35 7.68
C GLU A 33 13.92 10.01 7.32
N ALA A 34 14.10 8.98 8.14
CA ALA A 34 13.43 7.70 7.95
C ALA A 34 11.90 7.82 8.06
N ILE A 35 11.38 8.63 9.00
CA ILE A 35 9.94 8.93 9.10
C ILE A 35 9.47 9.61 7.82
N ASN A 36 10.18 10.62 7.34
CA ASN A 36 9.81 11.32 6.11
C ASN A 36 9.79 10.40 4.89
N ILE A 37 10.73 9.45 4.79
CA ILE A 37 10.74 8.42 3.73
C ILE A 37 9.49 7.53 3.85
N ILE A 38 9.17 7.05 5.06
CA ILE A 38 7.97 6.23 5.31
C ILE A 38 6.71 6.99 4.89
N LEU A 39 6.57 8.25 5.31
CA LEU A 39 5.41 9.07 5.01
C LEU A 39 5.29 9.37 3.51
N ALA A 40 6.39 9.72 2.85
CA ALA A 40 6.41 9.99 1.42
C ALA A 40 6.06 8.74 0.59
N SER A 41 6.65 7.58 0.93
CA SER A 41 6.30 6.31 0.27
C SER A 41 4.84 5.96 0.48
N ASN A 42 4.37 6.04 1.72
CA ASN A 42 2.98 5.75 2.06
C ASN A 42 2.00 6.65 1.30
N ALA A 43 2.25 7.97 1.27
CA ALA A 43 1.41 8.91 0.54
C ALA A 43 1.39 8.61 -0.97
N ALA A 44 2.52 8.21 -1.54
CA ALA A 44 2.60 7.83 -2.95
C ALA A 44 1.83 6.52 -3.24
N ASP A 45 1.89 5.53 -2.35
CA ASP A 45 1.13 4.28 -2.46
C ASP A 45 -0.38 4.52 -2.35
N THR A 46 -0.82 5.27 -1.35
CA THR A 46 -2.25 5.57 -1.13
C THR A 46 -2.84 6.39 -2.27
N THR A 47 -2.11 7.40 -2.76
CA THR A 47 -2.52 8.19 -3.93
C THR A 47 -2.71 7.32 -5.17
N ARG A 48 -1.88 6.30 -5.37
CA ARG A 48 -2.00 5.39 -6.51
C ARG A 48 -3.18 4.43 -6.39
N MET A 49 -3.47 3.95 -5.19
CA MET A 49 -4.69 3.17 -4.94
C MET A 49 -5.94 4.01 -5.25
N ILE A 50 -5.97 5.26 -4.79
CA ILE A 50 -7.07 6.21 -5.09
C ILE A 50 -7.17 6.49 -6.59
N ALA A 51 -6.05 6.77 -7.25
CA ALA A 51 -6.01 6.99 -8.69
C ALA A 51 -6.45 5.74 -9.49
N ALA A 52 -6.12 4.54 -9.02
CA ALA A 52 -6.65 3.31 -9.59
C ALA A 52 -8.17 3.22 -9.40
N GLY A 53 -8.67 3.56 -8.21
CA GLY A 53 -10.09 3.69 -7.93
C GLY A 53 -10.80 4.59 -8.94
N HIS A 54 -10.30 5.82 -9.14
CA HIS A 54 -10.85 6.75 -10.14
C HIS A 54 -10.85 6.18 -11.56
N ARG A 55 -9.82 5.42 -11.96
CA ARG A 55 -9.80 4.75 -13.28
C ARG A 55 -10.90 3.70 -13.39
N TYR A 56 -11.10 2.88 -12.35
CA TYR A 56 -12.20 1.90 -12.32
C TYR A 56 -13.56 2.58 -12.36
N SER A 57 -13.77 3.69 -11.64
CA SER A 57 -15.00 4.50 -11.75
C SER A 57 -15.24 5.00 -13.17
N GLY A 58 -14.22 5.59 -13.80
CA GLY A 58 -14.34 6.10 -15.18
C GLY A 58 -14.59 4.99 -16.21
N PHE A 59 -14.07 3.78 -16.00
CA PHE A 59 -14.43 2.63 -16.83
C PHE A 59 -15.91 2.23 -16.64
N GLY A 60 -16.40 2.24 -15.41
CA GLY A 60 -17.81 2.00 -15.11
C GLY A 60 -18.71 2.99 -15.86
N GLU A 61 -18.45 4.28 -15.71
CA GLU A 61 -19.20 5.35 -16.38
C GLU A 61 -19.19 5.19 -17.92
N GLY A 62 -18.02 4.91 -18.50
CA GLY A 62 -17.89 4.67 -19.94
C GLY A 62 -18.53 3.36 -20.44
N MET A 63 -18.83 2.41 -19.55
CA MET A 63 -19.63 1.21 -19.86
C MET A 63 -21.12 1.49 -19.77
N ALA A 64 -21.56 2.35 -18.83
CA ALA A 64 -22.95 2.76 -18.69
C ALA A 64 -23.46 3.46 -19.97
N GLU A 65 -22.61 4.26 -20.63
CA GLU A 65 -22.93 4.88 -21.93
C GLU A 65 -23.05 3.87 -23.09
N ARG A 66 -22.49 2.66 -22.95
CA ARG A 66 -22.41 1.65 -24.01
C ARG A 66 -23.34 0.44 -23.80
N ALA A 67 -23.93 0.28 -22.62
CA ALA A 67 -24.61 -0.95 -22.26
C ALA A 67 -26.13 -0.90 -22.50
N SER A 68 -26.53 -1.41 -23.67
CA SER A 68 -27.75 -2.21 -23.85
C SER A 68 -27.61 -3.65 -23.31
N ASP A 69 -26.49 -4.00 -22.68
CA ASP A 69 -26.20 -5.37 -22.22
C ASP A 69 -26.39 -5.52 -20.72
N ALA A 70 -27.67 -5.59 -20.32
CA ALA A 70 -28.07 -6.24 -19.09
C ALA A 70 -27.85 -7.77 -19.20
N VAL A 71 -26.60 -8.22 -19.33
CA VAL A 71 -26.29 -9.64 -19.13
C VAL A 71 -26.70 -9.97 -17.70
N ARG A 72 -27.75 -10.79 -17.56
CA ARG A 72 -28.30 -11.24 -16.27
C ARG A 72 -27.16 -11.67 -15.35
N ARG A 73 -27.20 -11.19 -14.10
CA ARG A 73 -26.21 -11.49 -13.04
C ARG A 73 -25.84 -12.97 -13.00
N ASP A 74 -26.82 -13.86 -13.22
CA ASP A 74 -26.64 -15.32 -13.24
C ASP A 74 -25.61 -15.77 -14.28
N THR A 75 -25.77 -15.34 -15.53
CA THR A 75 -24.89 -15.68 -16.66
C THR A 75 -23.48 -15.14 -16.43
N ARG A 76 -23.35 -13.93 -15.88
CA ARG A 76 -22.04 -13.34 -15.54
C ARG A 76 -21.38 -14.08 -14.37
N SER A 77 -22.14 -14.44 -13.35
CA SER A 77 -21.64 -15.17 -12.18
C SER A 77 -21.15 -16.57 -12.57
N GLU A 78 -21.85 -17.20 -13.51
CA GLU A 78 -21.46 -18.48 -14.09
C GLU A 78 -20.20 -18.32 -14.96
N GLN A 79 -20.13 -17.29 -15.81
CA GLN A 79 -18.91 -16.95 -16.55
C GLN A 79 -17.73 -16.68 -15.62
N MET A 80 -17.89 -15.89 -14.57
CA MET A 80 -16.85 -15.61 -13.56
C MET A 80 -16.40 -16.88 -12.83
N ARG A 81 -17.30 -17.81 -12.52
CA ARG A 81 -16.96 -19.13 -11.98
C ARG A 81 -16.17 -19.97 -12.98
N THR A 82 -16.55 -19.99 -14.26
CA THR A 82 -15.80 -20.69 -15.31
C THR A 82 -14.42 -20.07 -15.57
N LEU A 83 -14.28 -18.76 -15.35
CA LEU A 83 -13.02 -18.02 -15.47
C LEU A 83 -12.16 -18.09 -14.19
N SER A 84 -12.70 -18.64 -13.09
CA SER A 84 -11.96 -18.81 -11.84
C SER A 84 -10.78 -19.76 -12.07
N GLY A 85 -9.56 -19.28 -11.81
CA GLY A 85 -8.31 -20.01 -12.09
C GLY A 85 -7.79 -19.88 -13.52
N ILE A 86 -8.50 -19.19 -14.41
CA ILE A 86 -8.03 -18.88 -15.77
C ILE A 86 -7.36 -17.50 -15.76
N THR A 87 -6.03 -17.49 -15.83
CA THR A 87 -5.26 -16.25 -16.03
C THR A 87 -5.31 -15.86 -17.50
N ARG A 88 -6.23 -14.98 -17.90
CA ARG A 88 -6.20 -14.36 -19.23
C ARG A 88 -5.30 -13.13 -19.22
N PRO A 89 -4.33 -13.02 -20.16
CA PRO A 89 -3.62 -11.77 -20.34
C PRO A 89 -4.62 -10.70 -20.77
N LEU A 90 -4.58 -9.54 -20.10
CA LEU A 90 -5.32 -8.35 -20.54
C LEU A 90 -4.90 -7.99 -21.97
N ALA A 91 -5.84 -7.46 -22.75
CA ALA A 91 -5.49 -6.89 -24.05
C ALA A 91 -4.37 -5.84 -23.86
N PRO A 92 -3.39 -5.78 -24.77
CA PRO A 92 -2.17 -5.00 -24.56
C PRO A 92 -2.42 -3.48 -24.42
N ASP A 93 -3.56 -2.98 -24.89
CA ASP A 93 -4.03 -1.61 -24.73
C ASP A 93 -4.73 -1.34 -23.38
N LEU A 94 -5.32 -2.38 -22.77
CA LEU A 94 -6.01 -2.33 -21.46
C LEU A 94 -5.06 -2.61 -20.28
N ALA A 95 -4.09 -3.51 -20.47
CA ALA A 95 -3.11 -3.89 -19.46
C ALA A 95 -2.41 -2.69 -18.78
N PRO A 96 -1.87 -1.69 -19.50
CA PRO A 96 -1.22 -0.54 -18.88
C PRO A 96 -2.19 0.41 -18.16
N ARG A 97 -3.50 0.35 -18.47
CA ARG A 97 -4.52 1.19 -17.84
C ARG A 97 -4.99 0.64 -16.49
N LEU A 98 -4.96 -0.69 -16.35
CA LEU A 98 -5.47 -1.42 -15.18
C LEU A 98 -4.38 -1.86 -14.20
N HIS A 99 -3.10 -1.92 -14.61
CA HIS A 99 -2.04 -2.41 -13.75
C HIS A 99 -1.80 -1.49 -12.53
N PRO A 100 -2.00 -1.98 -11.28
CA PRO A 100 -1.87 -1.16 -10.08
C PRO A 100 -0.45 -1.21 -9.45
N GLY A 101 0.45 -2.07 -9.94
CA GLY A 101 1.77 -2.33 -9.35
C GLY A 101 2.89 -2.45 -10.38
N VAL A 102 4.07 -2.93 -9.95
CA VAL A 102 5.24 -3.08 -10.84
C VAL A 102 5.94 -4.42 -10.67
N LEU A 103 6.56 -4.90 -11.75
CA LEU A 103 6.95 -6.30 -11.98
C LEU A 103 8.39 -6.69 -11.53
N ALA A 104 9.23 -5.76 -11.05
CA ALA A 104 10.52 -6.07 -10.39
C ALA A 104 11.15 -4.82 -9.74
N ALA A 105 11.78 -4.90 -8.56
CA ALA A 105 12.56 -3.79 -7.98
C ALA A 105 13.82 -4.28 -7.24
N THR A 106 14.91 -3.48 -7.30
CA THR A 106 16.17 -3.68 -6.55
C THR A 106 16.31 -2.64 -5.43
N PRO A 107 15.99 -3.00 -4.17
CA PRO A 107 15.64 -2.05 -3.11
C PRO A 107 16.80 -1.48 -2.26
N LEU A 108 18.00 -2.07 -2.27
CA LEU A 108 18.98 -1.85 -1.19
C LEU A 108 20.00 -0.71 -1.43
N THR A 109 20.02 -0.09 -2.61
CA THR A 109 21.10 0.85 -3.00
C THR A 109 20.64 2.27 -3.34
N ASP A 110 19.34 2.51 -3.45
CA ASP A 110 18.80 3.82 -3.86
C ASP A 110 17.70 4.29 -2.90
N PRO A 111 17.93 5.36 -2.10
CA PRO A 111 16.91 5.92 -1.21
C PRO A 111 15.71 6.55 -1.96
N TYR A 112 15.83 6.80 -3.26
CA TYR A 112 14.69 7.17 -4.11
C TYR A 112 13.92 5.96 -4.64
N ALA A 113 14.43 4.74 -4.46
CA ALA A 113 13.76 3.50 -4.81
C ALA A 113 12.69 3.05 -3.79
N PHE A 114 12.51 3.80 -2.70
CA PHE A 114 11.41 3.56 -1.75
C PHE A 114 10.65 4.85 -1.47
N GLY A 115 9.97 5.36 -2.49
CA GLY A 115 9.02 6.44 -2.28
C GLY A 115 9.61 7.85 -2.33
N GLY A 116 10.71 8.05 -3.07
CA GLY A 116 10.71 9.26 -3.90
C GLY A 116 9.51 9.17 -4.84
N VAL A 117 8.88 10.31 -5.18
CA VAL A 117 7.76 10.46 -6.16
C VAL A 117 8.06 9.87 -7.56
N ARG A 118 9.18 9.16 -7.70
CA ARG A 118 9.81 8.65 -8.90
C ARG A 118 10.19 7.17 -8.84
N PHE A 119 10.09 6.47 -7.70
CA PHE A 119 10.47 5.04 -7.65
C PHE A 119 9.77 4.23 -8.74
N TRP A 120 8.45 4.40 -8.82
CA TRP A 120 7.62 3.66 -9.74
C TRP A 120 7.56 4.28 -11.15
N ASP A 121 7.83 5.58 -11.29
CA ASP A 121 7.98 6.24 -12.61
C ASP A 121 9.30 5.87 -13.29
N ALA A 122 10.40 5.86 -12.53
CA ALA A 122 11.69 5.35 -13.00
C ALA A 122 11.59 3.87 -13.38
N LEU A 123 10.84 3.08 -12.60
CA LEU A 123 10.62 1.68 -12.90
C LEU A 123 9.68 1.45 -14.10
N ALA A 124 8.74 2.36 -14.35
CA ALA A 124 7.88 2.38 -15.54
C ALA A 124 8.49 3.13 -16.74
N ARG A 125 9.75 3.59 -16.66
CA ARG A 125 10.44 4.43 -17.66
C ARG A 125 9.67 5.69 -18.07
N ARG A 126 8.96 6.33 -17.13
CA ARG A 126 8.22 7.59 -17.35
C ARG A 126 8.99 8.78 -16.79
N THR A 127 9.00 9.89 -17.54
CA THR A 127 9.60 11.16 -17.12
C THR A 127 8.52 12.06 -16.53
N SER A 128 8.50 12.20 -15.20
CA SER A 128 7.58 13.11 -14.49
C SER A 128 8.34 14.32 -13.92
N ALA A 129 7.77 15.52 -14.06
CA ALA A 129 8.28 16.73 -13.42
C ALA A 129 8.40 16.51 -11.90
N LEU A 130 9.44 17.08 -11.25
CA LEU A 130 9.56 17.04 -9.79
C LEU A 130 8.40 17.82 -9.18
N PRO A 131 7.48 17.19 -8.43
CA PRO A 131 6.68 17.93 -7.48
C PRO A 131 7.63 18.54 -6.46
N GLY A 132 7.34 19.75 -5.97
CA GLY A 132 8.07 20.31 -4.83
C GLY A 132 8.09 19.32 -3.67
N ALA A 133 9.14 19.35 -2.84
CA ALA A 133 9.25 18.46 -1.69
C ALA A 133 8.11 18.74 -0.70
N VAL A 134 7.00 18.02 -0.82
CA VAL A 134 5.89 18.08 0.12
C VAL A 134 6.37 17.45 1.43
N GLN A 135 6.46 18.25 2.47
CA GLN A 135 6.68 17.75 3.82
C GLN A 135 5.38 17.15 4.33
N TRP A 136 5.28 15.82 4.25
CA TRP A 136 4.15 15.08 4.78
C TRP A 136 4.14 15.17 6.30
N ARG A 137 2.96 15.40 6.87
CA ARG A 137 2.77 15.31 8.32
C ARG A 137 2.35 13.89 8.68
N GLU A 138 2.86 13.43 9.80
CA GLU A 138 2.41 12.18 10.41
C GLU A 138 0.99 12.36 10.95
N GLN A 139 0.10 11.40 10.67
CA GLN A 139 -1.17 11.30 11.37
C GLN A 139 -0.90 10.80 12.80
N THR A 140 -1.15 11.64 13.81
CA THR A 140 -0.84 11.32 15.21
C THR A 140 -1.48 10.01 15.69
N SER A 141 -2.71 9.73 15.25
CA SER A 141 -3.43 8.48 15.54
C SER A 141 -2.74 7.22 14.98
N ARG A 142 -1.76 7.37 14.08
CA ARG A 142 -1.04 6.29 13.42
C ARG A 142 0.44 6.19 13.84
N ALA A 143 0.86 6.97 14.84
CA ALA A 143 2.25 7.02 15.32
C ALA A 143 2.81 5.63 15.71
N ASP A 144 1.98 4.77 16.29
CA ASP A 144 2.37 3.41 16.67
C ASP A 144 2.77 2.54 15.47
N ARG A 145 2.13 2.75 14.31
CA ARG A 145 2.48 2.02 13.08
C ARG A 145 3.88 2.43 12.59
N ILE A 146 4.19 3.73 12.64
CA ILE A 146 5.52 4.25 12.28
C ILE A 146 6.58 3.76 13.27
N ASN A 147 6.30 3.80 14.58
CA ASN A 147 7.18 3.24 15.61
C ASN A 147 7.49 1.76 15.35
N ARG A 148 6.47 0.97 14.96
CA ARG A 148 6.62 -0.45 14.61
C ARG A 148 7.48 -0.64 13.36
N MET A 149 7.25 0.12 12.29
CA MET A 149 8.05 0.08 11.07
C MET A 149 9.53 0.44 11.33
N LEU A 150 9.78 1.50 12.08
CA LEU A 150 11.14 1.91 12.48
C LEU A 150 11.82 0.84 13.34
N THR A 151 11.07 0.21 14.25
CA THR A 151 11.60 -0.86 15.10
C THR A 151 11.92 -2.11 14.29
N LEU A 152 11.04 -2.52 13.37
CA LEU A 152 11.30 -3.62 12.44
C LEU A 152 12.54 -3.35 11.58
N ALA A 153 12.67 -2.15 11.02
CA ALA A 153 13.87 -1.74 10.27
C ALA A 153 15.12 -1.78 11.17
N GLY A 154 14.99 -1.34 12.43
CA GLY A 154 16.05 -1.44 13.42
C GLY A 154 16.48 -2.88 13.73
N LEU A 155 15.51 -3.78 13.92
CA LEU A 155 15.73 -5.21 14.15
C LEU A 155 16.35 -5.90 12.94
N PHE A 156 15.93 -5.52 11.72
CA PHE A 156 16.52 -5.98 10.47
C PHE A 156 18.00 -5.55 10.36
N ILE A 157 18.30 -4.28 10.60
CA ILE A 157 19.68 -3.76 10.59
C ILE A 157 20.55 -4.40 11.68
N ALA A 158 19.94 -4.78 12.81
CA ALA A 158 20.62 -5.48 13.90
C ALA A 158 20.67 -7.00 13.70
N GLU A 159 20.19 -7.50 12.56
CA GLU A 159 20.16 -8.92 12.19
C GLU A 159 19.52 -9.77 13.30
N ALA A 160 18.35 -9.35 13.79
CA ALA A 160 17.68 -10.01 14.91
C ALA A 160 17.19 -11.44 14.60
N GLY A 161 17.11 -11.82 13.31
CA GLY A 161 16.53 -13.09 12.85
C GLY A 161 15.01 -13.13 12.95
N ASP A 162 14.42 -14.28 12.61
CA ASP A 162 12.98 -14.53 12.80
C ASP A 162 12.70 -14.83 14.28
N THR A 163 12.11 -13.87 14.98
CA THR A 163 11.72 -14.03 16.39
C THR A 163 10.21 -13.85 16.52
N PRO A 164 9.55 -14.45 17.54
CA PRO A 164 8.13 -14.23 17.76
C PRO A 164 7.74 -12.74 17.81
N ARG A 165 8.60 -11.90 18.40
CA ARG A 165 8.41 -10.45 18.44
C ARG A 165 8.43 -9.81 17.06
N VAL A 166 9.35 -10.22 16.17
CA VAL A 166 9.40 -9.74 14.79
C VAL A 166 8.12 -10.14 14.06
N ARG A 167 7.67 -11.39 14.20
CA ARG A 167 6.41 -11.87 13.59
C ARG A 167 5.18 -11.11 14.09
N ASP A 168 5.11 -10.84 15.39
CA ASP A 168 4.03 -10.04 15.98
C ASP A 168 4.09 -8.59 15.48
N MET A 169 5.28 -8.00 15.33
CA MET A 169 5.44 -6.67 14.77
C MET A 169 5.10 -6.59 13.28
N LEU A 170 5.23 -7.68 12.53
CA LEU A 170 4.78 -7.74 11.13
C LEU A 170 3.26 -7.80 11.01
N ARG A 171 2.56 -8.25 12.06
CA ARG A 171 1.10 -8.30 12.11
C ARG A 171 0.55 -6.95 12.58
N ASP A 172 -0.18 -6.27 11.69
CA ASP A 172 -0.90 -5.06 12.03
C ASP A 172 -2.37 -5.38 12.26
N GLY A 173 -2.76 -5.59 13.51
CA GLY A 173 -4.15 -5.93 13.86
C GLY A 173 -5.15 -4.86 13.42
N ALA A 174 -4.84 -3.58 13.67
CA ALA A 174 -5.73 -2.48 13.30
C ALA A 174 -5.87 -2.31 11.78
N LEU A 175 -4.79 -2.52 11.03
CA LEU A 175 -4.86 -2.55 9.58
C LEU A 175 -5.65 -3.76 9.07
N ALA A 176 -5.43 -4.94 9.65
CA ALA A 176 -6.16 -6.16 9.28
C ALA A 176 -7.66 -6.03 9.53
N GLU A 177 -8.05 -5.43 10.67
CA GLU A 177 -9.44 -5.15 11.00
C GLU A 177 -10.06 -4.16 10.01
N CYS A 178 -9.37 -3.05 9.73
CA CYS A 178 -9.81 -2.09 8.70
C CYS A 178 -10.03 -2.78 7.35
N LEU A 179 -9.03 -3.52 6.85
CA LEU A 179 -9.14 -4.23 5.57
C LEU A 179 -10.21 -5.32 5.57
N SER A 180 -10.51 -5.93 6.73
CA SER A 180 -11.59 -6.92 6.83
C SER A 180 -12.97 -6.29 6.66
N MET A 181 -13.16 -5.04 7.15
CA MET A 181 -14.37 -4.27 6.93
C MET A 181 -14.51 -3.86 5.47
N GLU A 182 -13.44 -3.36 4.85
CA GLU A 182 -13.44 -3.04 3.41
C GLU A 182 -13.77 -4.26 2.55
N GLN A 183 -13.24 -5.44 2.91
CA GLN A 183 -13.56 -6.69 2.23
C GLN A 183 -15.03 -7.07 2.38
N LEU A 184 -15.63 -6.83 3.56
CA LEU A 184 -17.04 -7.07 3.80
C LEU A 184 -17.91 -6.14 2.94
N GLU A 185 -17.60 -4.85 2.93
CA GLU A 185 -18.34 -3.85 2.15
C GLU A 185 -18.25 -4.13 0.64
N LEU A 186 -17.06 -4.51 0.16
CA LEU A 186 -16.88 -4.95 -1.22
C LEU A 186 -17.79 -6.13 -1.57
N ARG A 187 -17.86 -7.14 -0.70
CA ARG A 187 -18.73 -8.32 -0.91
C ARG A 187 -20.21 -7.95 -0.87
N GLN A 188 -20.61 -7.05 0.03
CA GLN A 188 -21.98 -6.57 0.11
C GLN A 188 -22.38 -5.80 -1.15
N CYS A 189 -21.54 -4.86 -1.59
CA CYS A 189 -21.75 -4.11 -2.83
C CYS A 189 -21.84 -5.05 -4.05
N ALA A 190 -20.89 -5.99 -4.19
CA ALA A 190 -20.87 -6.95 -5.29
C ALA A 190 -22.04 -7.95 -5.23
N SER A 191 -22.63 -8.21 -4.05
CA SER A 191 -23.81 -9.08 -3.95
C SER A 191 -25.07 -8.44 -4.53
N VAL A 192 -25.12 -7.10 -4.57
CA VAL A 192 -26.23 -6.31 -5.10
C VAL A 192 -25.92 -5.64 -6.44
N SER A 193 -24.72 -5.81 -7.00
CA SER A 193 -24.34 -5.30 -8.33
C SER A 193 -25.12 -6.00 -9.45
N ALA A 194 -25.76 -5.25 -10.34
CA ALA A 194 -26.56 -5.80 -11.43
C ALA A 194 -25.80 -5.80 -12.76
N SER A 195 -24.82 -4.91 -12.90
CA SER A 195 -24.09 -4.63 -14.13
C SER A 195 -22.57 -4.62 -13.92
N ALA A 196 -21.81 -4.70 -15.02
CA ALA A 196 -20.35 -4.53 -14.98
C ALA A 196 -19.95 -3.12 -14.52
N ASN A 197 -20.81 -2.12 -14.73
CA ASN A 197 -20.64 -0.78 -14.18
C ASN A 197 -20.73 -0.80 -12.64
N ASP A 198 -21.73 -1.49 -12.08
CA ASP A 198 -21.87 -1.64 -10.64
C ASP A 198 -20.67 -2.40 -10.03
N ASP A 199 -20.18 -3.44 -10.71
CA ASP A 199 -18.98 -4.17 -10.29
C ASP A 199 -17.74 -3.26 -10.28
N ALA A 200 -17.57 -2.43 -11.32
CA ALA A 200 -16.49 -1.46 -11.40
C ALA A 200 -16.59 -0.40 -10.29
N HIS A 201 -17.81 0.06 -9.96
CA HIS A 201 -18.06 0.96 -8.84
C HIS A 201 -17.67 0.33 -7.50
N CYS A 202 -18.10 -0.91 -7.25
CA CYS A 202 -17.77 -1.64 -6.02
C CYS A 202 -16.25 -1.80 -5.85
N ILE A 203 -15.53 -2.16 -6.92
CA ILE A 203 -14.07 -2.29 -6.91
C ILE A 203 -13.39 -0.94 -6.69
N ALA A 204 -13.85 0.11 -7.39
CA ALA A 204 -13.28 1.45 -7.29
C ALA A 204 -13.34 1.99 -5.86
N ARG A 205 -14.49 1.80 -5.21
CA ARG A 205 -14.75 2.30 -3.87
C ARG A 205 -14.14 1.41 -2.78
N HIS A 206 -14.70 0.21 -2.61
CA HIS A 206 -14.40 -0.71 -1.50
C HIS A 206 -13.16 -1.58 -1.75
N GLY A 207 -12.73 -1.72 -3.01
CA GLY A 207 -11.54 -2.47 -3.37
C GLY A 207 -10.25 -1.64 -3.43
N LEU A 208 -10.36 -0.32 -3.58
CA LEU A 208 -9.21 0.55 -3.87
C LEU A 208 -9.20 1.82 -3.04
N THR A 209 -10.23 2.66 -3.15
CA THR A 209 -10.24 4.00 -2.55
C THR A 209 -10.31 3.95 -1.02
N GLU A 210 -11.25 3.19 -0.46
CA GLU A 210 -11.42 3.07 0.99
C GLU A 210 -10.30 2.24 1.65
N PRO A 211 -9.83 1.11 1.08
CA PRO A 211 -8.59 0.46 1.53
C PRO A 211 -7.38 1.38 1.58
N ALA A 212 -7.26 2.35 0.66
CA ALA A 212 -6.17 3.34 0.72
C ALA A 212 -6.19 4.16 2.02
N ALA A 213 -7.37 4.45 2.58
CA ALA A 213 -7.51 5.13 3.86
C ALA A 213 -7.05 4.25 5.03
N CYS A 214 -7.25 2.92 4.97
CA CYS A 214 -6.71 1.99 5.96
C CYS A 214 -5.18 2.06 6.05
N PHE A 215 -4.51 2.17 4.90
CA PHE A 215 -3.06 2.26 4.79
C PHE A 215 -2.50 3.65 5.11
N ALA A 216 -3.31 4.72 5.07
CA ALA A 216 -2.82 6.07 5.23
C ALA A 216 -2.13 6.31 6.59
N LEU A 217 -0.90 6.85 6.52
CA LEU A 217 -0.06 7.29 7.63
C LEU A 217 0.29 8.78 7.52
N ALA A 218 0.30 9.28 6.29
CA ALA A 218 0.62 10.66 5.95
C ALA A 218 -0.64 11.51 5.77
N GLN A 219 -0.52 12.79 6.08
CA GLN A 219 -1.50 13.82 5.73
C GLN A 219 -0.77 15.01 5.11
N ALA A 220 -1.45 15.70 4.20
CA ALA A 220 -0.92 16.91 3.58
C ALA A 220 -0.54 17.96 4.66
N PRO A 221 0.43 18.84 4.38
CA PRO A 221 0.83 19.93 5.27
C PRO A 221 -0.32 20.90 5.60
#